data_AF-A0AAE9A2U5-F1
#
_entry.id   AF-A0AAE9A2U5-F1
#
_cell.length_a   1.000
_cell.length_b   1.000
_cell.length_c   1.000
_cell.angle_alpha   90.00
_cell.angle_beta   90.00
_cell.angle_gamma   90.00
#
_symmetry.space_group_name_H-M   'P 1'
#
loop_
_entity.id
_entity.type
_entity.pdbx_description
1 polymer ?
#
loop_
_entity_poly.entity_id
_entity_poly.type
_entity_poly.pdbx_seq_one_letter_code
_entity_poly.pdbx_strand_id
1 'polypeptide(L)'
;MMLFFLILLIMNLSFGDTAETSFVFENQTIGMKKEDGETCMSVTFQVEILNEQNNNSVPIDFHLPSGVIKGKCAADRKSEAVISSTIEEADGRLKTLKFVFRTEEMRVKRVDELRWILNKVVYVEKFAGSSAVFESDNSSVIFSAPLTQKYVCEDRINVTLHSENFDFPILVMFSPEIDVQPYGPKSNFYLCERTRKRTLSESLQHRSTVFCGVVLAISSIAHIVGHMLRRHFMPHRKELYENLDRLPAI
;
A
#
# COMPACT_ATOMS: atom_id res chain seq x y z
N MET A 1 15.52 55.56 24.72
CA MET A 1 15.49 54.29 25.49
C MET A 1 14.21 53.47 25.29
N MET A 2 13.02 54.06 25.12
CA MET A 2 11.78 53.28 24.85
C MET A 2 11.71 52.61 23.47
N LEU A 3 12.37 53.15 22.44
CA LEU A 3 12.31 52.56 21.08
C LEU A 3 13.05 51.21 20.98
N PHE A 4 14.09 51.00 21.80
CA PHE A 4 14.88 49.77 21.80
C PHE A 4 14.13 48.62 22.49
N PHE A 5 13.33 48.92 23.52
CA PHE A 5 12.47 47.96 24.19
C PHE A 5 11.30 47.49 23.31
N LEU A 6 10.77 48.37 22.44
CA LEU A 6 9.69 48.00 21.52
C LEU A 6 10.18 47.04 20.41
N ILE A 7 11.41 47.22 19.91
CA ILE A 7 12.00 46.33 18.89
C ILE A 7 12.32 44.94 19.49
N LEU A 8 12.76 44.89 20.75
CA LEU A 8 12.95 43.62 21.48
C LEU A 8 11.63 42.89 21.78
N LEU A 9 10.53 43.61 21.95
CA LEU A 9 9.21 43.00 22.11
C LEU A 9 8.63 42.47 20.79
N ILE A 10 8.93 43.13 19.66
CA ILE A 10 8.47 42.71 18.34
C ILE A 10 9.28 41.51 17.82
N MET A 11 10.58 41.39 18.13
CA MET A 11 11.36 40.19 17.77
C MET A 11 11.00 38.94 18.58
N ASN A 12 10.35 39.09 19.75
CA ASN A 12 9.84 37.95 20.53
C ASN A 12 8.42 37.49 20.12
N LEU A 13 7.82 38.14 19.11
CA LEU A 13 6.47 37.83 18.61
C LEU A 13 6.48 37.09 17.26
N SER A 14 7.65 36.66 16.79
CA SER A 14 7.81 35.87 15.57
C SER A 14 8.68 34.66 15.89
N PHE A 15 8.07 33.61 16.45
CA PHE A 15 8.35 32.18 16.26
C PHE A 15 7.57 31.40 17.33
N GLY A 16 6.26 31.31 17.15
CA GLY A 16 5.41 30.36 17.85
C GLY A 16 4.99 29.27 16.87
N ASP A 17 5.95 28.52 16.35
CA ASP A 17 5.69 27.38 15.47
C ASP A 17 6.66 26.26 15.83
N THR A 18 6.42 25.62 16.97
CA THR A 18 6.91 24.27 17.27
C THR A 18 5.99 23.66 18.31
N ALA A 19 4.90 23.04 17.85
CA ALA A 19 4.37 21.92 18.59
C ALA A 19 5.46 20.86 18.59
N GLU A 20 6.11 20.62 19.72
CA GLU A 20 7.19 19.63 19.84
C GLU A 20 6.58 18.23 19.72
N THR A 21 6.58 17.70 18.49
CA THR A 21 6.11 16.34 18.23
C THR A 21 7.16 15.33 18.64
N SER A 22 6.81 14.44 19.56
CA SER A 22 7.68 13.30 19.91
C SER A 22 7.48 12.15 18.93
N PHE A 23 8.58 11.48 18.58
CA PHE A 23 8.59 10.32 17.69
C PHE A 23 8.65 9.03 18.49
N VAL A 24 7.87 8.03 18.07
CA VAL A 24 7.94 6.65 18.58
C VAL A 24 8.37 5.76 17.43
N PHE A 25 9.44 5.00 17.67
CA PHE A 25 9.95 3.99 16.75
C PHE A 25 9.67 2.62 17.36
N GLU A 26 8.81 1.83 16.73
CA GLU A 26 8.51 0.46 17.17
C GLU A 26 8.38 -0.43 15.95
N ASN A 27 9.25 -1.44 15.81
CA ASN A 27 9.19 -2.42 14.70
C ASN A 27 8.98 -1.80 13.31
N GLN A 28 9.83 -0.85 12.92
CA GLN A 28 9.75 -0.08 11.65
C GLN A 28 8.57 0.91 11.53
N THR A 29 7.64 0.90 12.50
CA THR A 29 6.58 1.89 12.57
C THR A 29 7.11 3.21 13.11
N ILE A 30 6.77 4.30 12.42
CA ILE A 30 7.06 5.66 12.84
C ILE A 30 5.75 6.26 13.31
N GLY A 31 5.63 6.40 14.62
CA GLY A 31 4.54 7.10 15.30
C GLY A 31 4.92 8.53 15.60
N MET A 32 4.01 9.47 15.34
CA MET A 32 4.10 10.85 15.82
C MET A 32 3.07 11.06 16.91
N LYS A 33 3.46 11.71 18.01
CA LYS A 33 2.58 12.07 19.11
C LYS A 33 2.37 13.58 19.21
N LYS A 34 1.17 13.98 19.64
CA LYS A 34 0.88 15.34 20.09
C LYS A 34 1.50 15.60 21.46
N GLU A 35 1.51 16.87 21.88
CA GLU A 35 1.93 17.29 23.22
C GLU A 35 1.16 16.58 24.33
N ASP A 36 -0.12 16.25 24.07
CA ASP A 36 -0.99 15.50 24.98
C ASP A 36 -0.58 14.01 25.14
N GLY A 37 0.43 13.54 24.41
CA GLY A 37 0.92 12.15 24.44
C GLY A 37 0.15 11.18 23.53
N GLU A 38 -0.98 11.62 22.95
CA GLU A 38 -1.75 10.83 21.98
C GLU A 38 -1.01 10.70 20.64
N THR A 39 -0.96 9.48 20.09
CA THR A 39 -0.46 9.24 18.73
C THR A 39 -1.36 9.97 17.73
N CYS A 40 -0.81 10.83 16.89
CA CYS A 40 -1.54 11.59 15.88
C CYS A 40 -1.44 10.94 14.50
N MET A 41 -0.34 10.24 14.24
CA MET A 41 -0.02 9.64 12.96
C MET A 41 0.87 8.43 13.20
N SER A 42 0.65 7.38 12.43
CA SER A 42 1.46 6.17 12.43
C SER A 42 1.65 5.73 10.99
N VAL A 43 2.90 5.58 10.58
CA VAL A 43 3.25 5.13 9.23
C VAL A 43 4.28 4.03 9.29
N THR A 44 4.16 3.05 8.41
CA THR A 44 5.05 1.90 8.31
C THR A 44 5.09 1.52 6.85
N PHE A 45 6.23 1.75 6.23
CA PHE A 45 6.51 1.32 4.87
C PHE A 45 8.01 1.49 4.62
N GLN A 46 8.57 0.65 3.76
CA GLN A 46 9.93 0.83 3.25
C GLN A 46 9.86 1.46 1.85
N VAL A 47 10.82 2.33 1.54
CA VAL A 47 10.86 3.01 0.25
C VAL A 47 12.19 2.78 -0.42
N GLU A 48 12.18 2.43 -1.70
CA GLU A 48 13.35 2.39 -2.55
C GLU A 48 13.20 3.47 -3.63
N ILE A 49 14.26 4.21 -3.90
CA ILE A 49 14.29 5.26 -4.93
C ILE A 49 15.18 4.79 -6.07
N LEU A 50 14.63 4.77 -7.28
CA LEU A 50 15.35 4.47 -8.51
C LEU A 50 15.46 5.73 -9.37
N ASN A 51 16.69 6.12 -9.68
CA ASN A 51 16.96 7.19 -10.64
C ASN A 51 17.16 6.59 -12.03
N GLU A 52 16.32 6.97 -12.99
CA GLU A 52 16.40 6.48 -14.38
C GLU A 52 17.40 7.23 -15.26
N GLN A 53 18.05 8.29 -14.75
CA GLN A 53 18.86 9.22 -15.54
C GLN A 53 19.99 8.58 -16.38
N ASN A 54 20.60 7.48 -15.93
CA ASN A 54 21.85 6.97 -16.54
C ASN A 54 21.89 5.46 -16.82
N ASN A 55 20.77 4.73 -16.78
CA ASN A 55 20.74 3.26 -16.95
C ASN A 55 21.62 2.46 -15.96
N ASN A 56 22.36 3.15 -15.07
CA ASN A 56 23.03 2.65 -13.88
C ASN A 56 22.05 2.74 -12.71
N SER A 57 21.07 1.86 -12.73
CA SER A 57 19.92 1.78 -11.83
C SER A 57 20.26 1.09 -10.52
N VAL A 58 21.27 1.59 -9.77
CA VAL A 58 21.43 1.13 -8.38
C VAL A 58 20.32 1.80 -7.56
N PRO A 59 19.36 1.03 -6.99
CA PRO A 59 18.34 1.59 -6.13
C PRO A 59 18.99 2.19 -4.89
N ILE A 60 18.59 3.41 -4.55
CA ILE A 60 18.89 4.02 -3.26
C ILE A 60 17.81 3.52 -2.31
N ASP A 61 18.18 2.60 -1.42
CA ASP A 61 17.28 2.13 -0.37
C ASP A 61 17.08 3.27 0.65
N PHE A 62 15.83 3.70 0.79
CA PHE A 62 15.41 4.78 1.66
C PHE A 62 14.57 4.19 2.81
N HIS A 63 15.28 3.63 3.78
CA HIS A 63 14.64 3.15 5.00
C HIS A 63 14.28 4.36 5.89
N LEU A 64 13.00 4.72 6.03
CA LEU A 64 12.63 5.96 6.76
C LEU A 64 13.29 6.14 8.13
N PRO A 65 13.41 5.08 8.98
CA PRO A 65 14.11 5.16 10.27
C PRO A 65 15.61 5.44 10.22
N SER A 66 16.28 5.29 9.07
CA SER A 66 17.72 5.55 8.97
C SER A 66 18.05 7.05 8.83
N GLY A 67 17.06 7.86 8.44
CA GLY A 67 17.20 9.31 8.27
C GLY A 67 16.72 10.12 9.47
N VAL A 68 17.01 11.42 9.43
CA VAL A 68 16.42 12.40 10.36
C VAL A 68 14.97 12.61 9.98
N ILE A 69 14.06 12.13 10.84
CA ILE A 69 12.62 12.25 10.63
C ILE A 69 12.11 13.59 11.15
N LYS A 70 11.31 14.26 10.34
CA LYS A 70 10.54 15.45 10.71
C LYS A 70 9.10 15.26 10.25
N GLY A 71 8.15 15.81 10.99
CA GLY A 71 6.76 15.75 10.56
C GLY A 71 5.90 16.79 11.26
N LYS A 72 4.66 16.87 10.83
CA LYS A 72 3.62 17.74 11.36
C LYS A 72 2.31 16.95 11.42
N CYS A 73 1.74 16.85 12.61
CA CYS A 73 0.38 16.33 12.79
C CYS A 73 -0.65 17.28 12.19
N ALA A 74 -1.75 16.72 11.68
CA ALA A 74 -2.92 17.52 11.34
C ALA A 74 -3.51 18.17 12.61
N ALA A 75 -3.70 19.49 12.56
CA ALA A 75 -4.33 20.27 13.64
C ALA A 75 -5.84 19.96 13.72
N ASP A 76 -6.50 19.90 12.57
CA ASP A 76 -7.90 19.55 12.40
C ASP A 76 -8.08 18.51 11.28
N ARG A 77 -9.32 18.10 11.01
CA ARG A 77 -9.62 17.12 9.96
C ARG A 77 -9.33 17.62 8.54
N LYS A 78 -9.17 18.93 8.31
CA LYS A 78 -8.97 19.50 6.97
C LYS A 78 -7.51 19.85 6.68
N SER A 79 -6.71 20.00 7.74
CA SER A 79 -5.31 20.33 7.68
C SER A 79 -4.47 19.17 7.17
N GLU A 80 -3.35 19.51 6.55
CA GLU A 80 -2.40 18.53 6.04
C GLU A 80 -1.60 17.90 7.17
N ALA A 81 -1.43 16.58 7.09
CA ALA A 81 -0.46 15.82 7.85
C ALA A 81 0.77 15.60 6.98
N VAL A 82 1.97 15.83 7.51
CA VAL A 82 3.21 15.75 6.75
C VAL A 82 4.22 14.91 7.50
N ILE A 83 4.92 14.03 6.79
CA ILE A 83 6.11 13.37 7.30
C ILE A 83 7.22 13.44 6.26
N SER A 84 8.44 13.63 6.71
CA SER A 84 9.63 13.68 5.88
C SER A 84 10.77 12.98 6.56
N SER A 85 11.63 12.35 5.78
CA SER A 85 12.89 11.79 6.27
C SER A 85 14.02 12.32 5.39
N THR A 86 15.10 12.73 6.03
CA THR A 86 16.29 13.29 5.39
C THR A 86 17.49 12.40 5.68
N ILE A 87 18.19 11.97 4.63
CA ILE A 87 19.43 11.19 4.70
C ILE A 87 20.55 12.06 4.15
N GLU A 88 21.67 12.08 4.87
CA GLU A 88 22.93 12.69 4.41
C GLU A 88 23.84 11.59 3.88
N GLU A 89 24.26 11.72 2.62
CA GLU A 89 25.22 10.80 2.01
C GLU A 89 26.66 11.26 2.26
N ALA A 90 27.60 10.30 2.17
CA ALA A 90 29.02 10.53 2.45
C ALA A 90 29.68 11.57 1.52
N ASP A 91 29.07 11.86 0.36
CA ASP A 91 29.52 12.88 -0.58
C ASP A 91 29.01 14.28 -0.24
N GLY A 92 28.26 14.44 0.86
CA GLY A 92 27.68 15.70 1.31
C GLY A 92 26.34 16.03 0.65
N ARG A 93 25.71 15.09 -0.06
CA ARG A 93 24.35 15.26 -0.58
C ARG A 93 23.32 15.04 0.51
N LEU A 94 22.32 15.93 0.55
CA LEU A 94 21.17 15.80 1.42
C LEU A 94 19.96 15.37 0.59
N LYS A 95 19.49 14.15 0.82
CA LYS A 95 18.32 13.56 0.16
C LYS A 95 17.15 13.58 1.13
N THR A 96 16.08 14.28 0.76
CA THR A 96 14.87 14.40 1.59
C THR A 96 13.69 13.85 0.84
N LEU A 97 12.99 12.91 1.46
CA LEU A 97 11.73 12.38 0.96
C LEU A 97 10.59 12.85 1.86
N LYS A 98 9.57 13.47 1.27
CA LYS A 98 8.44 14.09 1.97
C LYS A 98 7.12 13.53 1.45
N PHE A 99 6.25 13.16 2.38
CA PHE A 99 4.91 12.64 2.15
C PHE A 99 3.89 13.61 2.73
N VAL A 100 2.93 14.03 1.91
CA VAL A 100 1.90 14.98 2.30
C VAL A 100 0.54 14.33 2.20
N PHE A 101 -0.14 14.23 3.33
CA PHE A 101 -1.47 13.68 3.45
C PHE A 101 -2.50 14.81 3.60
N ARG A 102 -3.63 14.70 2.91
CA ARG A 102 -4.77 15.62 3.06
C ARG A 102 -6.07 14.82 3.16
N THR A 103 -7.15 15.46 3.58
CA THR A 103 -8.49 14.88 3.45
C THR A 103 -9.22 15.43 2.24
N GLU A 104 -10.01 14.60 1.60
CA GLU A 104 -10.83 14.96 0.46
C GLU A 104 -12.15 14.19 0.51
N GLU A 105 -13.25 14.88 0.19
CA GLU A 105 -14.54 14.22 0.01
C GLU A 105 -14.54 13.55 -1.36
N MET A 106 -14.65 12.23 -1.36
CA MET A 106 -14.62 11.43 -2.58
C MET A 106 -15.92 10.67 -2.75
N ARG A 107 -16.46 10.72 -3.96
CA ARG A 107 -17.66 9.99 -4.32
C ARG A 107 -17.32 8.53 -4.58
N VAL A 108 -17.53 7.67 -3.58
CA VAL A 108 -17.30 6.22 -3.72
C VAL A 108 -18.63 5.55 -4.01
N LYS A 109 -18.77 5.05 -5.24
CA LYS A 109 -20.02 4.48 -5.78
C LYS A 109 -21.16 5.51 -5.83
N ARG A 110 -21.93 5.63 -4.75
CA ARG A 110 -23.15 6.46 -4.66
C ARG A 110 -23.20 7.35 -3.41
N VAL A 111 -22.18 7.27 -2.55
CA VAL A 111 -22.12 8.00 -1.29
C VAL A 111 -20.83 8.80 -1.28
N ASP A 112 -20.93 10.06 -0.88
CA ASP A 112 -19.77 10.90 -0.63
C ASP A 112 -19.19 10.51 0.73
N GLU A 113 -17.93 10.12 0.73
CA GLU A 113 -17.22 9.67 1.92
C GLU A 113 -15.96 10.52 2.10
N LEU A 114 -15.75 11.00 3.34
CA LEU A 114 -14.54 11.73 3.69
C LEU A 114 -13.37 10.73 3.82
N ARG A 115 -12.40 10.86 2.93
CA ARG A 115 -11.22 9.99 2.87
C ARG A 115 -9.97 10.82 3.10
N TRP A 116 -8.97 10.22 3.73
CA TRP A 116 -7.63 10.76 3.67
C TRP A 116 -6.91 10.18 2.46
N ILE A 117 -6.05 11.00 1.85
CA ILE A 117 -5.26 10.63 0.68
C ILE A 117 -3.80 11.00 0.89
N LEU A 118 -2.89 10.22 0.33
CA LEU A 118 -1.53 10.69 0.06
C LEU A 118 -1.61 11.60 -1.17
N ASN A 119 -1.59 12.91 -0.90
CA ASN A 119 -1.77 13.96 -1.91
C ASN A 119 -0.56 14.09 -2.82
N LYS A 120 0.63 14.15 -2.22
CA LYS A 120 1.87 14.27 -2.96
C LYS A 120 3.04 13.63 -2.25
N VAL A 121 3.96 13.12 -3.05
CA VAL A 121 5.29 12.68 -2.65
C VAL A 121 6.29 13.64 -3.29
N VAL A 122 7.21 14.17 -2.48
CA VAL A 122 8.21 15.14 -2.92
C VAL A 122 9.58 14.61 -2.54
N TYR A 123 10.46 14.48 -3.53
CA TYR A 123 11.86 14.15 -3.35
C TYR A 123 12.70 15.40 -3.61
N VAL A 124 13.59 15.71 -2.68
CA VAL A 124 14.49 16.87 -2.76
C VAL A 124 15.92 16.41 -2.55
N GLU A 125 16.77 16.68 -3.52
CA GLU A 125 18.22 16.45 -3.43
C GLU A 125 18.93 17.80 -3.37
N LYS A 126 19.68 18.05 -2.30
CA LYS A 126 20.47 19.28 -2.14
C LYS A 126 21.95 18.94 -2.15
N PHE A 127 22.70 19.68 -2.95
CA PHE A 127 24.15 19.55 -3.06
C PHE A 127 24.81 20.88 -3.39
N ALA A 128 25.82 21.27 -2.62
CA ALA A 128 26.65 22.46 -2.88
C ALA A 128 25.86 23.76 -3.19
N GLY A 129 24.70 23.96 -2.54
CA GLY A 129 23.83 25.13 -2.74
C GLY A 129 22.77 24.99 -3.85
N SER A 130 22.85 23.95 -4.68
CA SER A 130 21.83 23.59 -5.66
C SER A 130 20.78 22.65 -5.06
N SER A 131 19.53 22.76 -5.50
CA SER A 131 18.45 21.86 -5.12
C SER A 131 17.69 21.32 -6.32
N ALA A 132 17.61 20.00 -6.44
CA ALA A 132 16.73 19.33 -7.39
C ALA A 132 15.46 18.88 -6.65
N VAL A 133 14.29 19.22 -7.20
CA VAL A 133 12.98 18.90 -6.61
C VAL A 133 12.18 18.09 -7.61
N PHE A 134 11.66 16.95 -7.17
CA PHE A 134 10.83 16.05 -7.94
C PHE A 134 9.52 15.84 -7.17
N GLU A 135 8.39 15.94 -7.85
CA GLU A 135 7.05 15.84 -7.26
C GLU A 135 6.20 14.82 -8.01
N SER A 136 5.30 14.15 -7.30
CA SER A 136 4.31 13.26 -7.90
C SER A 136 3.22 14.06 -8.62
N ASP A 137 2.72 13.54 -9.74
CA ASP A 137 1.63 14.18 -10.47
C ASP A 137 0.37 14.35 -9.63
N ASN A 138 -0.19 15.56 -9.63
CA ASN A 138 -1.42 15.91 -8.90
C ASN A 138 -2.68 15.17 -9.42
N SER A 139 -2.61 14.46 -10.54
CA SER A 139 -3.76 13.82 -11.20
C SER A 139 -4.09 12.43 -10.67
N SER A 140 -3.18 11.78 -9.93
CA SER A 140 -3.39 10.42 -9.47
C SER A 140 -3.35 10.32 -7.95
N VAL A 141 -4.42 9.77 -7.37
CA VAL A 141 -4.47 9.47 -5.94
C VAL A 141 -3.59 8.26 -5.69
N ILE A 142 -2.48 8.47 -5.00
CA ILE A 142 -1.47 7.42 -4.77
C ILE A 142 -2.05 6.34 -3.84
N PHE A 143 -2.42 6.71 -2.62
CA PHE A 143 -3.14 5.85 -1.68
C PHE A 143 -4.31 6.63 -1.06
N SER A 144 -5.43 5.96 -0.79
CA SER A 144 -6.55 6.55 -0.03
C SER A 144 -7.24 5.54 0.86
N ALA A 145 -7.74 6.01 2.01
CA ALA A 145 -8.63 5.26 2.87
C ALA A 145 -9.67 6.18 3.54
N PRO A 146 -10.79 5.62 4.02
CA PRO A 146 -11.74 6.36 4.86
C PRO A 146 -11.05 7.02 6.05
N LEU A 147 -11.52 8.22 6.44
CA LEU A 147 -10.87 9.01 7.50
C LEU A 147 -10.67 8.21 8.80
N THR A 148 -11.62 7.34 9.12
CA THR A 148 -11.64 6.57 10.37
C THR A 148 -10.97 5.20 10.27
N GLN A 149 -10.20 4.93 9.21
CA GLN A 149 -9.59 3.62 8.97
C GLN A 149 -8.09 3.77 8.66
N LYS A 150 -7.30 2.79 9.14
CA LYS A 150 -5.89 2.59 8.78
C LYS A 150 -5.83 1.95 7.39
N TYR A 151 -4.92 2.39 6.52
CA TYR A 151 -4.68 1.75 5.24
C TYR A 151 -3.67 0.63 5.39
N VAL A 152 -3.98 -0.54 4.85
CA VAL A 152 -3.13 -1.73 4.87
C VAL A 152 -2.98 -2.24 3.43
N CYS A 153 -1.75 -2.43 2.97
CA CYS A 153 -1.46 -3.00 1.66
C CYS A 153 -0.27 -3.97 1.72
N GLU A 154 -0.47 -5.16 1.16
CA GLU A 154 0.55 -6.21 1.07
C GLU A 154 1.25 -6.21 -0.30
N ASP A 155 0.76 -5.40 -1.23
CA ASP A 155 1.31 -5.29 -2.57
C ASP A 155 2.26 -4.09 -2.66
N ARG A 156 3.29 -4.23 -3.51
CA ARG A 156 4.19 -3.12 -3.86
C ARG A 156 3.43 -2.02 -4.59
N ILE A 157 3.75 -0.77 -4.28
CA ILE A 157 3.16 0.38 -4.96
C ILE A 157 4.28 1.28 -5.48
N ASN A 158 4.17 1.71 -6.73
CA ASN A 158 5.19 2.52 -7.39
C ASN A 158 4.61 3.90 -7.71
N VAL A 159 5.40 4.94 -7.48
CA VAL A 159 5.05 6.33 -7.75
C VAL A 159 6.16 6.95 -8.57
N THR A 160 5.81 7.49 -9.74
CA THR A 160 6.74 8.27 -10.56
C THR A 160 6.72 9.73 -10.11
N LEU A 161 7.90 10.30 -9.94
CA LEU A 161 8.09 11.72 -9.64
C LEU A 161 8.69 12.42 -10.85
N HIS A 162 8.19 13.61 -11.14
CA HIS A 162 8.62 14.46 -12.23
C HIS A 162 9.19 15.77 -11.70
N SER A 163 10.11 16.38 -12.44
CA SER A 163 10.63 17.71 -12.13
C SER A 163 10.35 18.64 -13.30
N GLU A 164 10.12 19.92 -13.00
CA GLU A 164 10.06 20.95 -14.03
C GLU A 164 11.45 21.26 -14.63
N ASN A 165 12.51 20.99 -13.87
CA ASN A 165 13.89 21.34 -14.24
C ASN A 165 14.67 20.17 -14.85
N PHE A 166 14.12 18.95 -14.81
CA PHE A 166 14.81 17.73 -15.25
C PHE A 166 13.86 16.84 -16.05
N ASP A 167 14.32 16.42 -17.24
CA ASP A 167 13.54 15.60 -18.18
C ASP A 167 13.49 14.10 -17.83
N PHE A 168 14.13 13.67 -16.72
CA PHE A 168 14.13 12.29 -16.28
C PHE A 168 13.21 12.09 -15.06
N PRO A 169 12.42 11.02 -15.01
CA PRO A 169 11.61 10.70 -13.85
C PRO A 169 12.44 9.99 -12.76
N ILE A 170 11.94 10.07 -11.53
CA ILE A 170 12.42 9.26 -10.40
C ILE A 170 11.30 8.31 -9.98
N LEU A 171 11.62 7.02 -9.84
CA LEU A 171 10.65 6.03 -9.39
C LEU A 171 10.81 5.79 -7.89
N VAL A 172 9.74 6.02 -7.15
CA VAL A 172 9.64 5.74 -5.71
C VAL A 172 8.82 4.47 -5.53
N MET A 173 9.46 3.43 -4.99
CA MET A 173 8.88 2.10 -4.81
C MET A 173 8.60 1.86 -3.33
N PHE A 174 7.33 1.68 -2.99
CA PHE A 174 6.89 1.30 -1.66
C PHE A 174 6.88 -0.23 -1.55
N SER A 175 7.69 -0.75 -0.64
CA SER A 175 7.77 -2.17 -0.34
C SER A 175 6.82 -2.53 0.80
N PRO A 176 6.14 -3.69 0.73
CA PRO A 176 5.29 -4.19 1.81
C PRO A 176 6.13 -4.57 3.04
N GLU A 177 5.59 -4.51 4.26
CA GLU A 177 4.19 -4.22 4.63
C GLU A 177 3.90 -2.71 4.69
N ILE A 178 2.85 -2.24 3.98
CA ILE A 178 2.46 -0.82 3.94
C ILE A 178 1.26 -0.61 4.87
N ASP A 179 1.51 0.17 5.92
CA ASP A 179 0.59 0.39 7.02
C ASP A 179 0.57 1.89 7.38
N VAL A 180 -0.52 2.58 7.03
CA VAL A 180 -0.55 4.05 7.06
C VAL A 180 -1.80 4.57 7.75
N GLN A 181 -1.60 5.47 8.71
CA GLN A 181 -2.64 6.14 9.47
C GLN A 181 -2.22 7.58 9.77
N PRO A 182 -2.59 8.56 8.92
CA PRO A 182 -2.17 9.95 9.10
C PRO A 182 -3.04 10.74 10.09
N TYR A 183 -4.23 10.25 10.44
CA TYR A 183 -5.24 10.97 11.23
C TYR A 183 -5.72 10.17 12.45
N GLY A 184 -4.92 10.17 13.51
CA GLY A 184 -5.22 9.61 14.84
C GLY A 184 -5.44 8.10 14.87
N PRO A 185 -5.29 7.44 16.03
CA PRO A 185 -5.49 6.00 16.16
C PRO A 185 -6.97 5.63 15.97
N LYS A 186 -7.19 4.56 15.21
CA LYS A 186 -8.50 3.97 14.91
C LYS A 186 -8.32 2.47 14.79
N SER A 187 -9.31 1.72 15.30
CA SER A 187 -9.27 0.25 15.37
C SER A 187 -9.56 -0.45 14.05
N ASN A 188 -10.14 0.25 13.08
CA ASN A 188 -10.58 -0.34 11.82
C ASN A 188 -9.50 -0.21 10.75
N PHE A 189 -9.35 -1.24 9.91
CA PHE A 189 -8.43 -1.25 8.78
C PHE A 189 -9.19 -1.27 7.45
N TYR A 190 -8.60 -0.63 6.45
CA TYR A 190 -9.00 -0.58 5.06
C TYR A 190 -7.93 -1.29 4.23
N LEU A 191 -8.30 -2.41 3.64
CA LEU A 191 -7.40 -3.14 2.76
C LEU A 191 -7.37 -2.48 1.38
N CYS A 192 -6.17 -2.25 0.84
CA CYS A 192 -6.01 -1.66 -0.47
C CYS A 192 -6.72 -2.50 -1.55
N GLU A 193 -7.23 -1.84 -2.59
CA GLU A 193 -8.05 -2.52 -3.60
C GLU A 193 -7.30 -3.64 -4.32
N ARG A 194 -5.98 -3.48 -4.51
CA ARG A 194 -5.13 -4.49 -5.15
C ARG A 194 -5.07 -5.77 -4.32
N THR A 195 -4.73 -5.66 -3.04
CA THR A 195 -4.67 -6.82 -2.13
C THR A 195 -6.06 -7.41 -1.94
N ARG A 196 -7.10 -6.58 -1.86
CA ARG A 196 -8.49 -7.04 -1.82
C ARG A 196 -8.88 -7.85 -3.06
N LYS A 197 -8.50 -7.41 -4.27
CA LYS A 197 -8.79 -8.16 -5.51
C LYS A 197 -8.03 -9.49 -5.55
N ARG A 198 -6.76 -9.49 -5.15
CA ARG A 198 -5.91 -10.68 -5.07
C ARG A 198 -6.50 -11.73 -4.13
N THR A 199 -6.74 -11.37 -2.87
CA THR A 199 -7.32 -12.26 -1.84
C THR A 199 -8.68 -12.82 -2.25
N LEU A 200 -9.53 -12.00 -2.89
CA LEU A 200 -10.83 -12.44 -3.38
C LEU A 200 -10.68 -13.43 -4.55
N SER A 201 -9.73 -13.19 -5.47
CA SER A 201 -9.46 -14.10 -6.59
C SER A 201 -8.89 -15.45 -6.13
N GLU A 202 -7.97 -15.44 -5.16
CA GLU A 202 -7.39 -16.66 -4.56
C GLU A 202 -8.48 -17.47 -3.85
N SER A 203 -9.37 -16.80 -3.11
CA SER A 203 -10.51 -17.44 -2.45
C SER A 203 -11.48 -18.08 -3.45
N LEU A 204 -11.79 -17.40 -4.55
CA LEU A 204 -12.65 -17.94 -5.61
C LEU A 204 -12.02 -19.14 -6.31
N GLN A 205 -10.73 -19.10 -6.63
CA GLN A 205 -10.01 -20.22 -7.22
C GLN A 205 -10.00 -21.45 -6.31
N HIS A 206 -9.77 -21.25 -5.01
CA HIS A 206 -9.82 -22.36 -4.06
C HIS A 206 -11.22 -22.97 -3.99
N ARG A 207 -12.26 -22.15 -3.91
CA ARG A 207 -13.65 -22.63 -3.88
C ARG A 207 -14.07 -23.31 -5.17
N SER A 208 -13.70 -22.78 -6.33
CA SER A 208 -14.02 -23.40 -7.62
C SER A 208 -13.29 -24.73 -7.80
N THR A 209 -12.03 -24.82 -7.37
CA THR A 209 -11.25 -26.07 -7.46
C THR A 209 -11.84 -27.16 -6.59
N VAL A 210 -12.23 -26.82 -5.35
CA VAL A 210 -12.91 -27.75 -4.44
C VAL A 210 -14.26 -28.20 -5.04
N PHE A 211 -15.05 -27.27 -5.57
CA PHE A 211 -16.33 -27.60 -6.20
C PHE A 211 -16.16 -28.51 -7.42
N CYS A 212 -15.22 -28.23 -8.31
CA CYS A 212 -14.89 -29.09 -9.45
C CYS A 212 -14.46 -30.49 -9.00
N GLY A 213 -13.65 -30.60 -7.95
CA GLY A 213 -13.25 -31.89 -7.37
C GLY A 213 -14.43 -32.72 -6.89
N VAL A 214 -15.39 -32.09 -6.20
CA VAL A 214 -16.62 -32.75 -5.72
C VAL A 214 -17.47 -33.23 -6.90
N VAL A 215 -17.69 -32.38 -7.91
CA VAL A 215 -18.50 -32.76 -9.08
C VAL A 215 -17.87 -33.93 -9.84
N LEU A 216 -16.54 -33.90 -10.05
CA LEU A 216 -15.82 -34.98 -10.73
C LEU A 216 -15.87 -36.29 -9.94
N ALA A 217 -15.78 -36.24 -8.61
CA ALA A 217 -15.89 -37.42 -7.76
C ALA A 217 -17.28 -38.05 -7.88
N ILE A 218 -18.34 -37.24 -7.79
CA ILE A 218 -19.73 -37.71 -7.90
C ILE A 218 -20.00 -38.25 -9.31
N SER A 219 -19.56 -37.56 -10.37
CA SER A 219 -19.77 -38.04 -11.74
C SER A 219 -19.06 -39.36 -11.99
N SER A 220 -17.87 -39.55 -11.42
CA SER A 220 -17.09 -40.80 -11.56
C SER A 220 -17.78 -41.96 -10.85
N ILE A 221 -18.24 -41.75 -9.61
CA ILE A 221 -18.98 -42.76 -8.84
C ILE A 221 -20.30 -43.11 -9.57
N ALA A 222 -21.05 -42.10 -10.01
CA ALA A 222 -22.30 -42.30 -10.74
C ALA A 222 -22.07 -43.08 -12.03
N HIS A 223 -20.99 -42.81 -12.76
CA HIS A 223 -20.67 -43.53 -14.00
C HIS A 223 -20.26 -44.98 -13.71
N ILE A 224 -19.44 -45.23 -12.70
CA ILE A 224 -19.02 -46.60 -12.31
C ILE A 224 -20.21 -47.41 -11.82
N VAL A 225 -20.97 -46.88 -10.86
CA VAL A 225 -22.15 -47.55 -10.29
C VAL A 225 -23.22 -47.75 -11.35
N GLY A 226 -23.51 -46.71 -12.14
CA GLY A 226 -24.47 -46.80 -13.25
C GLY A 226 -24.08 -47.84 -14.30
N HIS A 227 -22.80 -47.90 -14.67
CA HIS A 227 -22.30 -48.90 -15.61
C HIS A 227 -22.34 -50.32 -15.02
N MET A 228 -22.01 -50.49 -13.74
CA MET A 228 -22.13 -51.80 -13.05
C MET A 228 -23.60 -52.25 -12.94
N LEU A 229 -24.51 -51.38 -12.52
CA LEU A 229 -25.95 -51.69 -12.45
C LEU A 229 -26.52 -52.02 -13.84
N ARG A 230 -26.16 -51.26 -14.88
CA ARG A 230 -26.58 -51.56 -16.25
C ARG A 230 -26.12 -52.95 -16.71
N ARG A 231 -24.88 -53.34 -16.39
CA ARG A 231 -24.37 -54.70 -16.67
C ARG A 231 -25.07 -55.78 -15.85
N HIS A 232 -25.50 -55.46 -14.63
CA HIS A 232 -26.16 -56.42 -13.74
C HIS A 232 -27.64 -56.64 -14.09
N PHE A 233 -28.34 -55.60 -14.56
CA PHE A 233 -29.78 -55.66 -14.89
C PHE A 233 -30.09 -55.97 -16.36
N MET A 234 -29.10 -55.94 -17.28
CA MET A 234 -29.25 -56.39 -18.68
C MET A 234 -28.43 -57.69 -18.93
N PRO A 235 -28.92 -58.86 -18.49
CA PRO A 235 -28.21 -60.14 -18.65
C PRO A 235 -28.26 -60.73 -20.06
N HIS A 236 -29.04 -60.15 -20.99
CA HIS A 236 -29.28 -60.72 -22.31
C HIS A 236 -28.04 -60.84 -23.21
N ARG A 237 -26.92 -60.18 -22.86
CA ARG A 237 -25.62 -60.44 -23.53
C ARG A 237 -24.86 -61.64 -22.95
N LYS A 238 -25.09 -62.06 -21.70
CA LYS A 238 -24.39 -63.23 -21.11
C LYS A 238 -24.81 -64.53 -21.82
N GLU A 239 -26.10 -64.67 -22.14
CA GLU A 239 -26.62 -65.82 -22.92
C GLU A 239 -26.05 -65.89 -24.34
N LEU A 240 -25.72 -64.75 -24.96
CA LEU A 240 -25.15 -64.72 -26.31
C LEU A 240 -23.68 -65.17 -26.33
N TYR A 241 -22.91 -64.89 -25.28
CA TYR A 241 -21.52 -65.38 -25.16
C TYR A 241 -21.45 -66.85 -24.74
N GLU A 242 -22.31 -67.31 -23.83
CA GLU A 242 -22.37 -68.74 -23.45
C GLU A 242 -22.82 -69.65 -24.62
N ASN A 243 -23.63 -69.14 -25.54
CA ASN A 243 -24.05 -69.90 -26.72
C ASN A 243 -22.98 -69.93 -27.84
N LEU A 244 -22.06 -68.96 -27.89
CA LEU A 244 -20.94 -68.97 -28.85
C LEU A 244 -19.83 -69.95 -28.45
N ASP A 245 -19.56 -70.11 -27.14
CA ASP A 245 -18.56 -71.07 -26.63
C ASP A 245 -19.04 -72.54 -26.73
N ARG A 246 -20.33 -72.77 -27.03
CA ARG A 246 -20.90 -74.12 -27.24
C ARG A 246 -20.88 -74.61 -28.69
N LEU A 247 -20.39 -73.81 -29.64
CA LEU A 247 -20.22 -74.27 -31.02
C LEU A 247 -19.00 -75.18 -31.11
N PRO A 248 -19.13 -76.44 -31.60
CA PRO A 248 -17.97 -77.28 -31.83
C PRO A 248 -17.09 -76.62 -32.90
N ALA A 249 -15.80 -76.50 -32.61
CA ALA A 249 -14.80 -76.12 -33.60
C ALA A 249 -14.90 -77.09 -34.79
N ILE A 250 -15.21 -76.56 -35.97
CA ILE A 250 -15.13 -77.26 -37.25
C ILE A 250 -13.67 -77.21 -37.70
#